data_AF-A0AAU6WYS9-F1
#
_entry.id   AF-A0AAU6WYS9-F1
#
_cell.length_a   1.000
_cell.length_b   1.000
_cell.length_c   1.000
_cell.angle_alpha   90.00
_cell.angle_beta   90.00
_cell.angle_gamma   90.00
#
_symmetry.space_group_name_H-M   'P 1'
#
loop_
_entity.id
_entity.type
_entity.pdbx_description
1 polymer ?
#
loop_
_entity_poly.entity_id
_entity_poly.type
_entity_poly.pdbx_seq_one_letter_code
_entity_poly.pdbx_strand_id
1 'polypeptide(L)'
;MKTIRTFRPLKAILLCAVAFVVTLSSCKKDRDRDDDRDVLVIAPNVNVYALRQDNKLIAFNAQNGFDVNPLVNITGMSTGENMLAIDFRPATGQLYGVSSGSRIYVINPVTGVARAINSTPFTPAIDGTAVGFDFNPTVDRIRLVTSNGQNLRLNPETGLVAATDAPINGATGAKVSSVAYTESRAGASTTILYDIDAVTKKLYKQDPPNDGKLVEVGNLGVEATEVADFDISYDNKAALAPITVNNQQGLYLIDLTTGKAYKSAVFNSKIISLAIPTAPVAYAVSTNNELLIFNPASPAPVAKAITGLQANETILGIDFRPANGQLYALGSTSRLYTVNASSGVATAVGATPFSTALSGTSFGFDFNPTVDRIRVVSNTGQNLRLNPNDGTVVAVDGALTPASSSISGAAYTNNFAGAATTVLYDINAQTGKLYRQEPPNDGTLVEVGSLNINIDAANGFDIGGASNTAYALFTVSGVTRLYAVNLQTGAVTAGPTFAQGVRGFTLGLNL
;
A
#
# COMPACT_ATOMS: atom_id res chain seq x y z
N MET A 1 -19.76 87.73 -75.13
CA MET A 1 -21.18 87.35 -75.33
C MET A 1 -21.64 86.70 -74.03
N LYS A 2 -22.49 87.35 -73.22
CA LYS A 2 -23.97 87.14 -73.20
C LYS A 2 -24.30 85.63 -73.30
N THR A 3 -24.96 84.93 -72.36
CA THR A 3 -25.92 85.35 -71.31
C THR A 3 -26.45 84.08 -70.59
N ILE A 4 -26.71 84.16 -69.26
CA ILE A 4 -27.97 83.74 -68.57
C ILE A 4 -28.23 82.20 -68.41
N ARG A 5 -28.76 81.58 -67.34
CA ARG A 5 -29.63 81.84 -66.16
C ARG A 5 -29.34 80.71 -65.13
N THR A 6 -29.01 80.93 -63.85
CA THR A 6 -29.88 81.07 -62.64
C THR A 6 -30.90 79.94 -62.41
N PHE A 7 -31.21 79.39 -61.21
CA PHE A 7 -30.81 79.63 -59.81
C PHE A 7 -31.47 78.54 -58.89
N ARG A 8 -30.85 78.30 -57.71
CA ARG A 8 -31.44 78.04 -56.36
C ARG A 8 -32.07 76.68 -55.95
N PRO A 9 -32.13 76.36 -54.62
CA PRO A 9 -31.30 76.83 -53.49
C PRO A 9 -30.94 75.79 -52.37
N LEU A 10 -29.94 76.20 -51.57
CA LEU A 10 -29.78 76.12 -50.10
C LEU A 10 -29.50 74.78 -49.35
N LYS A 11 -28.28 74.77 -48.77
CA LYS A 11 -27.88 74.48 -47.36
C LYS A 11 -27.93 73.05 -46.80
N ALA A 12 -26.74 72.54 -46.45
CA ALA A 12 -26.23 72.29 -45.09
C ALA A 12 -25.16 71.17 -45.16
N ILE A 13 -23.86 71.48 -45.07
CA ILE A 13 -22.99 71.58 -43.88
C ILE A 13 -22.54 70.21 -43.29
N LEU A 14 -21.22 70.16 -43.04
CA LEU A 14 -20.41 69.25 -42.19
C LEU A 14 -19.93 67.94 -42.84
N LEU A 15 -18.73 67.85 -43.43
CA LEU A 15 -17.36 67.94 -42.87
C LEU A 15 -17.03 66.79 -41.91
N CYS A 16 -16.15 65.87 -42.33
CA CYS A 16 -14.86 65.73 -41.64
C CYS A 16 -13.88 64.86 -42.44
N ALA A 17 -12.64 65.35 -42.46
CA ALA A 17 -11.52 64.88 -43.26
C ALA A 17 -10.65 63.86 -42.49
N VAL A 18 -9.91 63.10 -43.30
CA VAL A 18 -8.99 62.02 -42.98
C VAL A 18 -7.76 62.52 -42.22
N ALA A 19 -7.32 61.79 -41.19
CA ALA A 19 -6.07 62.01 -40.49
C ALA A 19 -5.17 60.76 -40.54
N PHE A 20 -3.90 61.03 -40.83
CA PHE A 20 -2.76 60.14 -40.98
C PHE A 20 -2.26 59.66 -39.60
N VAL A 21 -2.02 58.37 -39.43
CA VAL A 21 -1.66 57.75 -38.13
C VAL A 21 -0.14 57.61 -38.01
N VAL A 22 0.44 58.24 -36.99
CA VAL A 22 1.80 57.98 -36.49
C VAL A 22 1.69 57.37 -35.10
N THR A 23 2.37 56.25 -34.89
CA THR A 23 2.39 55.43 -33.69
C THR A 23 3.14 56.10 -32.54
N LEU A 24 2.51 56.20 -31.37
CA LEU A 24 3.16 56.40 -30.07
C LEU A 24 2.59 55.41 -29.06
N SER A 25 3.51 54.72 -28.38
CA SER A 25 3.27 53.80 -27.26
C SER A 25 2.41 54.43 -26.18
N SER A 26 1.40 53.68 -25.73
CA SER A 26 0.66 53.95 -24.50
C SER A 26 0.41 52.62 -23.79
N CYS A 27 0.88 52.54 -22.55
CA CYS A 27 0.69 51.41 -21.64
C CYS A 27 -0.80 51.05 -21.53
N LYS A 28 -1.21 49.94 -22.15
CA LYS A 28 -2.39 49.23 -21.71
C LYS A 28 -1.97 48.27 -20.61
N LYS A 29 -2.33 48.67 -19.40
CA LYS A 29 -2.44 47.79 -18.24
C LYS A 29 -3.54 46.80 -18.58
N ASP A 30 -3.17 45.65 -19.13
CA ASP A 30 -4.07 44.51 -19.24
C ASP A 30 -4.41 44.08 -17.82
N ARG A 31 -5.54 44.60 -17.34
CA ARG A 31 -6.31 43.91 -16.31
C ARG A 31 -6.92 42.72 -17.03
N ASP A 32 -6.13 41.66 -17.13
CA ASP A 32 -6.73 40.33 -17.17
C ASP A 32 -7.58 40.24 -15.91
N ARG A 33 -8.89 40.36 -16.11
CA ARG A 33 -9.85 39.82 -15.17
C ARG A 33 -9.67 38.32 -15.29
N ASP A 34 -8.84 37.77 -14.41
CA ASP A 34 -9.01 36.40 -13.96
C ASP A 34 -10.48 36.26 -13.57
N ASP A 35 -11.28 35.65 -14.45
CA ASP A 35 -12.54 35.01 -14.06
C ASP A 35 -12.12 33.75 -13.28
N ASP A 36 -11.57 33.98 -12.09
CA ASP A 36 -11.09 33.01 -11.09
C ASP A 36 -12.28 32.33 -10.42
N ARG A 37 -13.23 31.85 -11.24
CA ARG A 37 -14.17 30.86 -10.76
C ARG A 37 -13.34 29.61 -10.57
N ASP A 38 -13.29 29.12 -9.33
CA ASP A 38 -12.89 27.76 -8.95
C ASP A 38 -13.66 26.75 -9.83
N VAL A 39 -13.22 26.54 -11.07
CA VAL A 39 -13.79 25.51 -11.95
C VAL A 39 -13.26 24.19 -11.44
N LEU A 40 -14.13 23.44 -10.78
CA LEU A 40 -13.79 22.11 -10.30
C LEU A 40 -13.50 21.21 -11.50
N VAL A 41 -12.35 20.54 -11.47
CA VAL A 41 -12.02 19.47 -12.41
C VAL A 41 -12.60 18.15 -11.91
N ILE A 42 -12.91 17.24 -12.84
CA ILE A 42 -13.35 15.89 -12.47
C ILE A 42 -12.16 15.13 -11.88
N ALA A 43 -12.31 14.67 -10.64
CA ALA A 43 -11.32 13.81 -9.99
C ALA A 43 -11.30 12.39 -10.58
N PRO A 44 -10.15 11.69 -10.46
CA PRO A 44 -10.02 10.32 -10.95
C PRO A 44 -10.90 9.36 -10.15
N ASN A 45 -11.34 8.27 -10.79
CA ASN A 45 -12.09 7.19 -10.14
C ASN A 45 -11.16 6.32 -9.27
N VAL A 46 -10.77 6.85 -8.12
CA VAL A 46 -9.91 6.16 -7.15
C VAL A 46 -10.52 6.23 -5.76
N ASN A 47 -10.41 5.14 -5.01
CA ASN A 47 -10.78 5.14 -3.61
C ASN A 47 -9.65 5.77 -2.79
N VAL A 48 -10.01 6.53 -1.77
CA VAL A 48 -9.11 7.28 -0.91
C VAL A 48 -9.55 7.09 0.53
N TYR A 49 -8.59 6.96 1.43
CA TYR A 49 -8.78 7.04 2.88
C TYR A 49 -8.18 8.34 3.36
N ALA A 50 -8.97 9.20 3.98
CA ALA A 50 -8.47 10.44 4.56
C ALA A 50 -8.55 10.43 6.08
N LEU A 51 -7.51 10.96 6.71
CA LEU A 51 -7.40 11.17 8.14
C LEU A 51 -7.88 12.58 8.48
N ARG A 52 -8.83 12.68 9.39
CA ARG A 52 -9.29 13.94 9.96
C ARG A 52 -8.50 14.31 11.21
N GLN A 53 -8.47 15.61 11.51
CA GLN A 53 -7.82 16.14 12.72
C GLN A 53 -8.39 15.58 14.04
N ASP A 54 -9.63 15.08 14.04
CA ASP A 54 -10.28 14.45 15.21
C ASP A 54 -10.03 12.94 15.32
N ASN A 55 -8.92 12.42 14.76
CA ASN A 55 -8.53 11.00 14.74
C ASN A 55 -9.60 10.06 14.17
N LYS A 56 -10.24 10.48 13.07
CA LYS A 56 -11.22 9.66 12.34
C LYS A 56 -10.75 9.42 10.91
N LEU A 57 -11.00 8.22 10.41
CA LEU A 57 -10.87 7.89 9.00
C LEU A 57 -12.19 8.13 8.29
N ILE A 58 -12.10 8.62 7.06
CA ILE A 58 -13.18 8.63 6.09
C ILE A 58 -12.66 7.96 4.80
N ALA A 59 -13.36 6.92 4.35
CA ALA A 59 -13.15 6.36 3.02
C ALA A 59 -14.05 7.11 2.04
N PHE A 60 -13.62 7.37 0.81
CA PHE A 60 -14.46 7.91 -0.25
C PHE A 60 -13.88 7.61 -1.62
N ASN A 61 -14.66 7.86 -2.68
CA ASN A 61 -14.16 7.81 -4.05
C ASN A 61 -13.94 9.25 -4.53
N ALA A 62 -12.73 9.57 -5.00
CA ALA A 62 -12.35 10.94 -5.32
C ALA A 62 -13.26 11.56 -6.41
N GLN A 63 -13.76 10.78 -7.36
CA GLN A 63 -14.68 11.26 -8.40
C GLN A 63 -16.11 11.51 -7.90
N ASN A 64 -16.58 10.71 -6.95
CA ASN A 64 -17.99 10.70 -6.52
C ASN A 64 -18.27 11.53 -5.25
N GLY A 65 -17.24 12.13 -4.63
CA GLY A 65 -17.36 13.03 -3.49
C GLY A 65 -17.33 12.34 -2.11
N PHE A 66 -17.46 13.15 -1.05
CA PHE A 66 -17.14 12.78 0.33
C PHE A 66 -18.36 12.43 1.21
N ASP A 67 -19.58 12.68 0.73
CA ASP A 67 -20.75 12.91 1.61
C ASP A 67 -21.53 11.65 2.04
N VAL A 68 -21.02 10.43 1.83
CA VAL A 68 -21.83 9.20 2.01
C VAL A 68 -21.21 8.09 2.87
N ASN A 69 -20.00 8.25 3.40
CA ASN A 69 -19.33 7.15 4.11
C ASN A 69 -19.27 7.36 5.62
N PRO A 70 -19.46 6.28 6.41
CA PRO A 70 -19.38 6.38 7.86
C PRO A 70 -17.97 6.78 8.30
N LEU A 71 -17.91 7.66 9.30
CA LEU A 71 -16.66 7.98 9.97
C LEU A 71 -16.24 6.82 10.85
N VAL A 72 -14.97 6.45 10.77
CA VAL A 72 -14.38 5.37 11.57
C VAL A 72 -13.45 5.98 12.60
N ASN A 73 -13.74 5.77 13.90
CA ASN A 73 -12.90 6.28 14.98
C ASN A 73 -11.61 5.45 15.08
N ILE A 74 -10.45 6.11 15.09
CA ILE A 74 -9.19 5.43 15.39
C ILE A 74 -9.13 5.14 16.89
N THR A 75 -8.87 3.89 17.25
CA THR A 75 -8.77 3.41 18.66
C THR A 75 -7.52 2.56 18.84
N GLY A 76 -7.16 2.17 20.07
CA GLY A 76 -6.01 1.29 20.34
C GLY A 76 -4.63 1.97 20.31
N MET A 77 -4.59 3.29 20.10
CA MET A 77 -3.38 4.10 20.26
C MET A 77 -2.97 4.26 21.72
N SER A 78 -1.70 4.57 21.95
CA SER A 78 -1.21 4.91 23.29
C SER A 78 -1.89 6.19 23.81
N THR A 79 -2.15 6.25 25.12
CA THR A 79 -2.87 7.36 25.75
C THR A 79 -2.23 8.71 25.45
N GLY A 80 -3.03 9.66 24.97
CA GLY A 80 -2.60 11.04 24.70
C GLY A 80 -1.97 11.26 23.33
N GLU A 81 -1.83 10.22 22.50
CA GLU A 81 -1.35 10.37 21.12
C GLU A 81 -2.46 10.75 20.14
N ASN A 82 -2.09 11.51 19.11
CA ASN A 82 -2.91 11.76 17.93
C ASN A 82 -2.25 11.14 16.70
N MET A 83 -3.05 10.73 15.72
CA MET A 83 -2.52 10.30 14.42
C MET A 83 -2.14 11.54 13.61
N LEU A 84 -0.96 11.52 12.98
CA LEU A 84 -0.43 12.63 12.20
C LEU A 84 -0.55 12.40 10.70
N ALA A 85 -0.20 11.20 10.23
CA ALA A 85 -0.27 10.84 8.82
C ALA A 85 -0.53 9.34 8.64
N ILE A 86 -1.01 8.96 7.46
CA ILE A 86 -1.33 7.59 7.07
C ILE A 86 -0.82 7.29 5.66
N ASP A 87 -0.43 6.04 5.40
CA ASP A 87 -0.15 5.56 4.05
C ASP A 87 -0.29 4.02 3.97
N PHE A 88 -0.56 3.48 2.79
CA PHE A 88 -0.66 2.06 2.53
C PHE A 88 0.70 1.44 2.19
N ARG A 89 1.11 0.41 2.93
CA ARG A 89 2.34 -0.33 2.63
C ARG A 89 2.18 -1.17 1.35
N PRO A 90 2.96 -0.94 0.28
CA PRO A 90 2.85 -1.74 -0.94
C PRO A 90 3.12 -3.23 -0.75
N ALA A 91 4.02 -3.58 0.18
CA ALA A 91 4.41 -4.97 0.41
C ALA A 91 3.30 -5.84 1.03
N THR A 92 2.33 -5.26 1.75
CA THR A 92 1.25 -6.02 2.42
C THR A 92 -0.15 -5.51 2.10
N GLY A 93 -0.28 -4.30 1.53
CA GLY A 93 -1.53 -3.60 1.29
C GLY A 93 -2.16 -2.98 2.53
N GLN A 94 -1.55 -3.08 3.73
CA GLN A 94 -2.14 -2.60 4.97
C GLN A 94 -2.00 -1.07 5.13
N LEU A 95 -2.97 -0.44 5.80
CA LEU A 95 -2.89 0.96 6.18
C LEU A 95 -2.00 1.13 7.41
N TYR A 96 -0.97 1.94 7.29
CA TYR A 96 -0.11 2.36 8.40
C TYR A 96 -0.40 3.81 8.75
N GLY A 97 -0.06 4.21 9.97
CA GLY A 97 -0.02 5.60 10.35
C GLY A 97 1.06 5.89 11.38
N VAL A 98 1.48 7.15 11.45
CA VAL A 98 2.43 7.65 12.45
C VAL A 98 1.75 8.61 13.40
N SER A 99 2.02 8.44 14.69
CA SER A 99 1.42 9.25 15.75
C SER A 99 2.34 10.36 16.25
N SER A 100 1.76 11.32 16.97
CA SER A 100 2.46 12.40 17.69
C SER A 100 3.41 11.89 18.77
N GLY A 101 3.27 10.64 19.20
CA GLY A 101 4.19 9.99 20.14
C GLY A 101 5.39 9.31 19.47
N SER A 102 5.63 9.54 18.17
CA SER A 102 6.70 8.87 17.40
C SER A 102 6.57 7.35 17.41
N ARG A 103 5.35 6.85 17.22
CA ARG A 103 5.04 5.42 17.04
C ARG A 103 4.35 5.17 15.72
N ILE A 104 4.72 4.05 15.09
CA ILE A 104 4.07 3.53 13.89
C ILE A 104 2.98 2.55 14.29
N TYR A 105 1.81 2.71 13.69
CA TYR A 105 0.64 1.86 13.87
C TYR A 105 0.26 1.20 12.55
N VAL A 106 -0.30 -0.01 12.63
CA VAL A 106 -1.15 -0.57 11.57
C VAL A 106 -2.59 -0.31 11.99
N ILE A 107 -3.41 0.15 11.05
CA ILE A 107 -4.80 0.56 11.30
C ILE A 107 -5.71 -0.33 10.46
N ASN A 108 -6.72 -0.95 11.07
CA ASN A 108 -7.79 -1.56 10.30
C ASN A 108 -8.69 -0.45 9.75
N PRO A 109 -8.75 -0.24 8.42
CA PRO A 109 -9.49 0.90 7.85
C PRO A 109 -11.01 0.79 8.00
N VAL A 110 -11.54 -0.41 8.29
CA VAL A 110 -12.97 -0.66 8.46
C VAL A 110 -13.40 -0.43 9.91
N THR A 111 -12.62 -0.90 10.89
CA THR A 111 -12.98 -0.82 12.31
C THR A 111 -12.30 0.32 13.06
N GLY A 112 -11.20 0.86 12.52
CA GLY A 112 -10.39 1.91 13.13
C GLY A 112 -9.48 1.42 14.26
N VAL A 113 -9.46 0.12 14.55
CA VAL A 113 -8.53 -0.42 15.55
C VAL A 113 -7.10 -0.27 15.04
N ALA A 114 -6.30 0.51 15.76
CA ALA A 114 -4.88 0.69 15.53
C ALA A 114 -4.06 -0.14 16.52
N ARG A 115 -2.94 -0.68 16.03
CA ARG A 115 -1.98 -1.44 16.84
C ARG A 115 -0.58 -0.94 16.56
N ALA A 116 0.17 -0.62 17.61
CA ALA A 116 1.56 -0.22 17.47
C ALA A 116 2.39 -1.38 16.91
N ILE A 117 3.26 -1.11 15.94
CA ILE A 117 4.28 -2.06 15.49
C ILE A 117 5.28 -2.33 16.63
N ASN A 118 5.61 -1.27 17.39
CA ASN A 118 6.51 -1.34 18.53
C ASN A 118 5.95 -0.50 19.68
N SER A 119 5.97 -1.04 20.90
CA SER A 119 5.55 -0.30 22.09
C SER A 119 6.49 0.86 22.42
N THR A 120 7.75 0.77 22.00
CA THR A 120 8.76 1.81 22.19
C THR A 120 8.68 2.81 21.03
N PRO A 121 8.54 4.12 21.31
CA PRO A 121 8.67 5.15 20.30
C PRO A 121 10.02 5.08 19.56
N PHE A 122 10.02 5.40 18.28
CA PHE A 122 11.26 5.51 17.54
C PHE A 122 12.04 6.76 17.93
N THR A 123 13.34 6.73 17.67
CA THR A 123 14.27 7.84 17.93
C THR A 123 15.19 8.03 16.70
N PRO A 124 15.51 9.27 16.30
CA PRO A 124 15.05 10.55 16.87
C PRO A 124 13.53 10.75 16.75
N ALA A 125 12.93 11.45 17.72
CA ALA A 125 11.50 11.74 17.73
C ALA A 125 11.12 12.69 16.58
N ILE A 126 9.84 12.69 16.22
CA ILE A 126 9.29 13.60 15.21
C ILE A 126 9.53 15.05 15.63
N ASP A 127 10.10 15.85 14.72
CA ASP A 127 10.37 17.27 14.92
C ASP A 127 9.29 18.12 14.25
N GLY A 128 8.25 18.47 15.00
CA GLY A 128 7.11 19.27 14.52
C GLY A 128 5.80 18.48 14.46
N THR A 129 4.76 19.10 13.90
CA THR A 129 3.40 18.51 13.80
C THR A 129 2.93 18.29 12.38
N ALA A 130 3.58 18.89 11.39
CA ALA A 130 3.28 18.71 9.98
C ALA A 130 4.25 17.67 9.41
N VAL A 131 3.73 16.52 9.01
CA VAL A 131 4.50 15.31 8.71
C VAL A 131 4.08 14.78 7.35
N GLY A 132 5.05 14.66 6.43
CA GLY A 132 4.88 13.83 5.24
C GLY A 132 5.31 12.40 5.56
N PHE A 133 4.51 11.42 5.15
CA PHE A 133 4.70 10.00 5.51
C PHE A 133 4.30 9.12 4.34
N ASP A 134 5.27 8.45 3.70
CA ASP A 134 4.98 7.67 2.50
C ASP A 134 5.93 6.49 2.30
N PHE A 135 5.43 5.38 1.77
CA PHE A 135 6.19 4.17 1.54
C PHE A 135 7.01 4.23 0.25
N ASN A 136 8.32 4.04 0.38
CA ASN A 136 9.16 3.73 -0.76
C ASN A 136 8.90 2.29 -1.24
N PRO A 137 8.31 2.08 -2.43
CA PRO A 137 7.92 0.75 -2.90
C PRO A 137 9.11 -0.12 -3.33
N THR A 138 10.31 0.47 -3.52
CA THR A 138 11.49 -0.26 -4.03
C THR A 138 12.30 -0.94 -2.93
N VAL A 139 12.33 -0.34 -1.73
CA VAL A 139 13.12 -0.83 -0.58
C VAL A 139 12.28 -1.11 0.67
N ASP A 140 10.97 -0.92 0.57
CA ASP A 140 10.00 -1.17 1.65
C ASP A 140 10.40 -0.45 2.97
N ARG A 141 10.59 0.87 2.84
CA ARG A 141 10.87 1.79 3.93
C ARG A 141 9.92 2.96 3.87
N ILE A 142 9.59 3.51 5.02
CA ILE A 142 8.75 4.69 5.08
C ILE A 142 9.65 5.93 5.09
N ARG A 143 9.38 6.88 4.21
CA ARG A 143 9.93 8.23 4.31
C ARG A 143 9.08 9.02 5.28
N LEU A 144 9.73 9.65 6.25
CA LEU A 144 9.11 10.64 7.13
C LEU A 144 9.88 11.96 6.98
N VAL A 145 9.17 13.02 6.60
CA VAL A 145 9.72 14.39 6.59
C VAL A 145 8.87 15.31 7.44
N THR A 146 9.46 16.41 7.93
CA THR A 146 8.71 17.43 8.66
C THR A 146 9.01 18.83 8.14
N SER A 147 8.11 19.77 8.44
CA SER A 147 8.27 21.19 8.10
C SER A 147 9.51 21.86 8.71
N ASN A 148 10.18 21.19 9.66
CA ASN A 148 11.44 21.65 10.28
C ASN A 148 12.67 21.10 9.54
N GLY A 149 12.48 20.36 8.45
CA GLY A 149 13.53 19.81 7.61
C GLY A 149 14.04 18.44 8.06
N GLN A 150 13.39 17.79 9.03
CA GLN A 150 13.69 16.41 9.41
C GLN A 150 13.45 15.47 8.22
N ASN A 151 14.32 14.46 8.06
CA ASN A 151 14.26 13.49 6.98
C ASN A 151 14.69 12.11 7.48
N LEU A 152 13.73 11.21 7.71
CA LEU A 152 13.95 9.88 8.28
C LEU A 152 13.52 8.80 7.30
N ARG A 153 14.21 7.66 7.37
CA ARG A 153 13.72 6.37 6.87
C ARG A 153 13.32 5.50 8.04
N LEU A 154 12.06 5.07 8.10
CA LEU A 154 11.55 4.18 9.13
C LEU A 154 11.42 2.75 8.59
N ASN A 155 11.60 1.77 9.48
CA ASN A 155 11.40 0.37 9.18
C ASN A 155 9.95 -0.05 9.57
N PRO A 156 9.12 -0.48 8.60
CA PRO A 156 7.72 -0.83 8.88
C PRO A 156 7.53 -2.12 9.70
N GLU A 157 8.56 -2.97 9.78
CA GLU A 157 8.53 -4.25 10.48
C GLU A 157 8.93 -4.10 11.95
N THR A 158 9.86 -3.17 12.25
CA THR A 158 10.36 -2.94 13.62
C THR A 158 9.78 -1.71 14.28
N GLY A 159 9.18 -0.79 13.52
CA GLY A 159 8.63 0.46 14.02
C GLY A 159 9.68 1.50 14.42
N LEU A 160 10.96 1.28 14.04
CA LEU A 160 12.10 2.12 14.43
C LEU A 160 12.68 2.89 13.23
N VAL A 161 13.50 3.90 13.52
CA VAL A 161 14.30 4.60 12.50
C VAL A 161 15.35 3.64 11.94
N ALA A 162 15.31 3.43 10.63
CA ALA A 162 16.32 2.68 9.88
C ALA A 162 17.52 3.55 9.52
N ALA A 163 17.29 4.83 9.22
CA ALA A 163 18.33 5.82 8.97
C ALA A 163 17.81 7.25 9.19
N THR A 164 18.73 8.12 9.64
CA THR A 164 18.55 9.57 9.63
C THR A 164 19.30 10.11 8.42
N ASP A 165 18.57 10.68 7.47
CA ASP A 165 19.11 11.20 6.22
C ASP A 165 19.44 12.70 6.34
N ALA A 166 20.04 13.29 5.30
CA ALA A 166 20.36 14.72 5.32
C ALA A 166 19.07 15.56 5.40
N PRO A 167 19.05 16.67 6.17
CA PRO A 167 17.88 17.53 6.28
C PRO A 167 17.44 18.09 4.94
N ILE A 168 16.14 18.39 4.82
CA ILE A 168 15.56 18.99 3.61
C ILE A 168 16.31 20.29 3.25
N ASN A 169 16.74 20.40 1.99
CA ASN A 169 17.56 21.50 1.47
C ASN A 169 17.31 21.73 -0.03
N GLY A 170 18.07 22.65 -0.65
CA GLY A 170 17.98 22.93 -2.09
C GLY A 170 16.96 24.01 -2.49
N ALA A 171 15.98 24.29 -1.63
CA ALA A 171 15.02 25.40 -1.81
C ALA A 171 14.96 26.28 -0.55
N THR A 172 15.43 27.53 -0.66
CA THR A 172 15.46 28.47 0.46
C THR A 172 14.06 28.74 1.02
N GLY A 173 13.87 28.46 2.30
CA GLY A 173 12.62 28.72 3.01
C GLY A 173 11.54 27.65 2.84
N ALA A 174 11.82 26.56 2.10
CA ALA A 174 10.89 25.44 2.00
C ALA A 174 10.66 24.78 3.36
N LYS A 175 9.42 24.37 3.62
CA LYS A 175 8.96 23.71 4.84
C LYS A 175 8.06 22.52 4.47
N VAL A 176 8.64 21.57 3.74
CA VAL A 176 7.93 20.39 3.23
C VAL A 176 7.27 19.62 4.37
N SER A 177 5.99 19.28 4.19
CA SER A 177 5.23 18.45 5.12
C SER A 177 4.36 17.40 4.39
N SER A 178 4.61 17.16 3.12
CA SER A 178 3.81 16.27 2.27
C SER A 178 4.71 15.66 1.22
N VAL A 179 4.75 14.34 1.17
CA VAL A 179 5.61 13.59 0.26
C VAL A 179 4.87 12.38 -0.29
N ALA A 180 5.17 11.99 -1.53
CA ALA A 180 4.62 10.78 -2.12
C ALA A 180 5.60 10.13 -3.09
N TYR A 181 5.71 8.81 -3.05
CA TYR A 181 6.42 7.99 -4.02
C TYR A 181 5.52 7.57 -5.17
N THR A 182 6.08 7.59 -6.37
CA THR A 182 5.47 6.93 -7.54
C THR A 182 5.62 5.41 -7.46
N GLU A 183 4.81 4.69 -8.25
CA GLU A 183 4.82 3.22 -8.36
C GLU A 183 4.54 2.51 -7.04
N SER A 184 3.52 2.96 -6.29
CA SER A 184 3.10 2.39 -5.00
C SER A 184 2.54 0.95 -5.11
N ARG A 185 3.42 0.03 -5.52
CA ARG A 185 3.18 -1.40 -5.74
C ARG A 185 4.43 -2.19 -5.32
N ALA A 186 4.23 -3.38 -4.74
CA ALA A 186 5.35 -4.25 -4.43
C ALA A 186 6.10 -4.69 -5.70
N GLY A 187 7.42 -4.82 -5.59
CA GLY A 187 8.27 -5.24 -6.71
C GLY A 187 8.64 -4.12 -7.70
N ALA A 188 8.26 -2.87 -7.43
CA ALA A 188 8.71 -1.72 -8.21
C ALA A 188 10.25 -1.68 -8.29
N SER A 189 10.79 -1.49 -9.50
CA SER A 189 12.24 -1.39 -9.73
C SER A 189 12.77 0.04 -9.56
N THR A 190 11.89 1.03 -9.73
CA THR A 190 12.21 2.46 -9.68
C THR A 190 11.07 3.20 -9.03
N THR A 191 11.38 4.32 -8.37
CA THR A 191 10.40 5.25 -7.84
C THR A 191 11.00 6.65 -7.83
N ILE A 192 10.14 7.66 -7.87
CA ILE A 192 10.45 9.09 -7.72
C ILE A 192 9.70 9.58 -6.49
N LEU A 193 10.41 10.26 -5.59
CA LEU A 193 9.84 10.97 -4.46
C LEU A 193 9.51 12.40 -4.85
N TYR A 194 8.27 12.80 -4.63
CA TYR A 194 7.79 14.17 -4.81
C TYR A 194 7.45 14.80 -3.48
N ASP A 195 7.60 16.12 -3.42
CA ASP A 195 7.36 16.94 -2.23
C ASP A 195 6.47 18.11 -2.61
N ILE A 196 5.48 18.41 -1.78
CA ILE A 196 4.69 19.63 -1.92
C ILE A 196 5.01 20.57 -0.76
N ASP A 197 5.33 21.82 -1.10
CA ASP A 197 5.60 22.86 -0.11
C ASP A 197 4.63 24.03 -0.27
N ALA A 198 3.84 24.28 0.76
CA ALA A 198 2.86 25.37 0.79
C ALA A 198 3.52 26.76 0.87
N VAL A 199 4.74 26.86 1.43
CA VAL A 199 5.44 28.15 1.63
C VAL A 199 5.92 28.71 0.30
N THR A 200 6.62 27.88 -0.48
CA THR A 200 7.11 28.23 -1.81
C THR A 200 6.07 27.99 -2.91
N LYS A 201 4.96 27.31 -2.59
CA LYS A 201 3.83 26.99 -3.48
C LYS A 201 4.28 26.20 -4.71
N LYS A 202 5.13 25.20 -4.49
CA LYS A 202 5.75 24.42 -5.55
C LYS A 202 5.68 22.93 -5.28
N LEU A 203 5.69 22.18 -6.38
CA LEU A 203 6.04 20.76 -6.39
C LEU A 203 7.55 20.63 -6.62
N TYR A 204 8.18 19.75 -5.86
CA TYR A 204 9.58 19.37 -6.01
C TYR A 204 9.70 17.85 -6.18
N LYS A 205 10.88 17.43 -6.64
CA LYS A 205 11.40 16.08 -6.41
C LYS A 205 12.46 16.14 -5.32
N GLN A 206 12.47 15.20 -4.40
CA GLN A 206 13.62 14.97 -3.52
C GLN A 206 14.61 14.05 -4.25
N ASP A 207 15.67 14.64 -4.83
CA ASP A 207 16.60 13.90 -5.69
C ASP A 207 18.07 14.32 -5.46
N PRO A 208 18.89 13.46 -4.81
CA PRO A 208 18.52 12.17 -4.22
C PRO A 208 17.66 12.31 -2.94
N PRO A 209 16.74 11.37 -2.66
CA PRO A 209 15.91 11.40 -1.43
C PRO A 209 16.72 11.46 -0.13
N ASN A 210 17.81 10.70 -0.05
CA ASN A 210 18.62 10.62 1.17
C ASN A 210 19.50 11.87 1.39
N ASP A 211 19.67 12.70 0.37
CA ASP A 211 20.43 13.94 0.44
C ASP A 211 19.54 15.12 0.87
N GLY A 212 18.22 14.93 1.04
CA GLY A 212 17.33 16.03 1.41
C GLY A 212 17.07 17.03 0.26
N LYS A 213 17.66 16.81 -0.92
CA LYS A 213 17.80 17.83 -1.95
C LYS A 213 16.52 18.00 -2.76
N LEU A 214 15.87 19.15 -2.64
CA LEU A 214 14.73 19.52 -3.45
C LEU A 214 15.16 20.02 -4.83
N VAL A 215 14.54 19.47 -5.87
CA VAL A 215 14.67 19.88 -7.27
C VAL A 215 13.31 20.33 -7.76
N GLU A 216 13.20 21.60 -8.18
CA GLU A 216 11.92 22.19 -8.59
C GLU A 216 11.32 21.47 -9.81
N VAL A 217 10.02 21.19 -9.72
CA VAL A 217 9.20 20.73 -10.85
C VAL A 217 8.41 21.90 -11.42
N GLY A 218 7.69 22.64 -10.56
CA GLY A 218 6.94 23.83 -10.97
C GLY A 218 6.01 24.37 -9.88
N ASN A 219 5.36 25.51 -10.17
CA ASN A 219 4.42 26.16 -9.26
C ASN A 219 3.08 25.42 -9.21
N LEU A 220 2.48 25.36 -8.02
CA LEU A 220 1.12 24.83 -7.81
C LEU A 220 0.05 25.62 -8.56
N GLY A 221 0.32 26.90 -8.86
CA GLY A 221 -0.65 27.78 -9.53
C GLY A 221 -1.83 28.19 -8.64
N VAL A 222 -1.76 27.91 -7.34
CA VAL A 222 -2.74 28.32 -6.34
C VAL A 222 -2.06 28.95 -5.14
N GLU A 223 -2.76 29.85 -4.46
CA GLU A 223 -2.30 30.52 -3.24
C GLU A 223 -2.47 29.62 -2.01
N ALA A 224 -1.77 28.48 -2.03
CA ALA A 224 -1.79 27.49 -0.95
C ALA A 224 -1.26 28.13 0.35
N THR A 225 -2.03 28.00 1.44
CA THR A 225 -1.59 28.37 2.79
C THR A 225 -1.18 27.16 3.62
N GLU A 226 -1.65 25.97 3.22
CA GLU A 226 -1.37 24.71 3.88
C GLU A 226 -1.61 23.57 2.91
N VAL A 227 -0.76 22.56 2.96
CA VAL A 227 -0.94 21.27 2.29
C VAL A 227 -0.92 20.23 3.39
N ALA A 228 -2.01 19.48 3.52
CA ALA A 228 -2.15 18.51 4.59
C ALA A 228 -1.22 17.31 4.37
N ASP A 229 -1.31 16.73 3.18
CA ASP A 229 -0.52 15.58 2.74
C ASP A 229 -0.63 15.42 1.22
N PHE A 230 0.01 14.39 0.67
CA PHE A 230 0.06 14.10 -0.75
C PHE A 230 0.20 12.60 -0.97
N ASP A 231 -0.51 12.03 -1.95
CA ASP A 231 -0.32 10.62 -2.33
C ASP A 231 -0.55 10.40 -3.83
N ILE A 232 0.08 9.36 -4.37
CA ILE A 232 0.11 8.97 -5.78
C ILE A 232 -0.37 7.51 -5.93
N SER A 233 -1.35 7.28 -6.80
CA SER A 233 -1.86 5.93 -7.07
C SER A 233 -0.76 5.00 -7.61
N TYR A 234 -0.92 3.69 -7.37
CA TYR A 234 0.07 2.69 -7.80
C TYR A 234 0.38 2.69 -9.30
N ASP A 235 -0.54 3.18 -10.14
CA ASP A 235 -0.40 3.32 -11.59
C ASP A 235 0.01 4.73 -12.06
N ASN A 236 0.31 5.62 -11.11
CA ASN A 236 0.68 7.04 -11.26
C ASN A 236 -0.36 7.92 -11.98
N LYS A 237 -1.60 7.45 -12.16
CA LYS A 237 -2.63 8.21 -12.87
C LYS A 237 -3.37 9.20 -11.99
N ALA A 238 -3.32 9.03 -10.68
CA ALA A 238 -3.89 9.96 -9.72
C ALA A 238 -2.78 10.42 -8.77
N ALA A 239 -2.68 11.74 -8.58
CA ALA A 239 -1.85 12.34 -7.55
C ALA A 239 -2.74 13.39 -6.86
N LEU A 240 -3.02 13.18 -5.58
CA LEU A 240 -4.07 13.90 -4.85
C LEU A 240 -3.50 14.56 -3.59
N ALA A 241 -3.92 15.79 -3.31
CA ALA A 241 -3.52 16.53 -2.12
C ALA A 241 -4.70 17.32 -1.52
N PRO A 242 -4.93 17.30 -0.19
CA PRO A 242 -5.80 18.26 0.47
C PRO A 242 -5.04 19.58 0.64
N ILE A 243 -5.47 20.63 -0.04
CA ILE A 243 -4.83 21.95 0.00
C ILE A 243 -5.82 22.98 0.53
N THR A 244 -5.36 23.82 1.47
CA THR A 244 -6.10 24.98 1.94
C THR A 244 -5.76 26.19 1.08
N VAL A 245 -6.78 26.78 0.45
CA VAL A 245 -6.70 28.05 -0.29
C VAL A 245 -7.83 28.93 0.21
N ASN A 246 -7.56 30.20 0.53
CA ASN A 246 -8.57 31.14 1.05
C ASN A 246 -9.38 30.60 2.25
N ASN A 247 -8.71 29.95 3.21
CA ASN A 247 -9.30 29.30 4.39
C ASN A 247 -10.30 28.16 4.10
N GLN A 248 -10.36 27.67 2.87
CA GLN A 248 -11.19 26.54 2.49
C GLN A 248 -10.30 25.39 2.01
N GLN A 249 -10.45 24.23 2.64
CA GLN A 249 -9.72 23.04 2.22
C GLN A 249 -10.47 22.37 1.05
N GLY A 250 -9.72 22.00 0.01
CA GLY A 250 -10.23 21.23 -1.11
C GLY A 250 -9.32 20.06 -1.45
N LEU A 251 -9.85 19.13 -2.24
CA LEU A 251 -9.06 18.06 -2.86
C LEU A 251 -8.55 18.57 -4.20
N TYR A 252 -7.24 18.48 -4.41
CA TYR A 252 -6.57 18.91 -5.62
C TYR A 252 -5.92 17.73 -6.34
N LEU A 253 -6.01 17.72 -7.66
CA LEU A 253 -5.18 16.87 -8.51
C LEU A 253 -3.88 17.61 -8.77
N ILE A 254 -2.77 16.91 -8.64
CA ILE A 254 -1.43 17.46 -8.85
C ILE A 254 -0.87 16.89 -10.15
N ASP A 255 -0.53 17.76 -11.09
CA ASP A 255 0.20 17.36 -12.28
C ASP A 255 1.69 17.16 -11.93
N LEU A 256 2.11 15.90 -11.87
CA LEU A 256 3.50 15.52 -11.52
C LEU A 256 4.56 16.03 -12.51
N THR A 257 4.16 16.46 -13.71
CA THR A 257 5.08 16.97 -14.74
C THR A 257 5.25 18.47 -14.64
N THR A 258 4.15 19.20 -14.39
CA THR A 258 4.15 20.68 -14.40
C THR A 258 4.10 21.32 -13.02
N GLY A 259 3.75 20.55 -11.99
CA GLY A 259 3.50 21.03 -10.64
C GLY A 259 2.12 21.65 -10.42
N LYS A 260 1.31 21.84 -11.45
CA LYS A 260 0.01 22.52 -11.32
C LYS A 260 -0.98 21.73 -10.47
N ALA A 261 -1.71 22.44 -9.60
CA ALA A 261 -2.78 21.92 -8.78
C ALA A 261 -4.15 22.32 -9.34
N TYR A 262 -5.07 21.36 -9.48
CA TYR A 262 -6.43 21.59 -9.97
C TYR A 262 -7.44 21.16 -8.92
N LYS A 263 -8.25 22.10 -8.43
CA LYS A 263 -9.28 21.84 -7.43
C LYS A 263 -10.35 20.93 -8.02
N SER A 264 -10.69 19.84 -7.33
CA SER A 264 -11.70 18.89 -7.78
C SER A 264 -12.91 18.83 -6.86
N ALA A 265 -12.72 19.08 -5.57
CA ALA A 265 -13.79 19.08 -4.60
C ALA A 265 -13.42 19.91 -3.36
N VAL A 266 -14.41 20.14 -2.50
CA VAL A 266 -14.28 20.90 -1.24
C VAL A 266 -14.49 19.95 -0.07
N PHE A 267 -13.66 20.06 0.97
CA PHE A 267 -13.87 19.33 2.22
C PHE A 267 -14.72 20.13 3.20
N ASN A 268 -15.65 19.43 3.86
CA ASN A 268 -16.50 19.99 4.93
C ASN A 268 -15.88 19.78 6.33
N SER A 269 -14.71 19.16 6.42
CA SER A 269 -13.98 18.90 7.65
C SER A 269 -12.48 18.96 7.40
N LYS A 270 -11.71 19.28 8.44
CA LYS A 270 -10.26 19.35 8.33
C LYS A 270 -9.62 17.97 8.13
N ILE A 271 -9.08 17.75 6.95
CA ILE A 271 -8.24 16.61 6.59
C ILE A 271 -6.78 16.95 6.89
N ILE A 272 -6.06 16.04 7.52
CA ILE A 272 -4.64 16.17 7.86
C ILE A 272 -3.75 15.16 7.12
N SER A 273 -4.32 14.11 6.54
CA SER A 273 -3.60 13.17 5.66
C SER A 273 -4.55 12.41 4.74
N LEU A 274 -4.04 11.87 3.62
CA LEU A 274 -4.78 10.98 2.73
C LEU A 274 -3.88 9.85 2.25
N ALA A 275 -4.48 8.70 1.98
CA ALA A 275 -3.81 7.53 1.42
C ALA A 275 -4.70 6.84 0.37
N ILE A 276 -4.09 6.41 -0.72
CA ILE A 276 -4.68 5.70 -1.85
C ILE A 276 -4.26 4.22 -1.71
N PRO A 277 -5.22 3.27 -1.72
CA PRO A 277 -4.87 1.85 -1.65
C PRO A 277 -3.90 1.42 -2.76
N THR A 278 -2.92 0.61 -2.38
CA THR A 278 -1.93 0.04 -3.29
C THR A 278 -2.51 -1.08 -4.16
N ALA A 279 -1.75 -1.51 -5.16
CA ALA A 279 -2.14 -2.69 -5.94
C ALA A 279 -2.17 -3.95 -5.04
N PRO A 280 -3.17 -4.84 -5.21
CA PRO A 280 -3.14 -6.20 -4.67
C PRO A 280 -1.79 -6.88 -4.86
N VAL A 281 -1.29 -7.54 -3.82
CA VAL A 281 0.00 -8.21 -3.83
C VAL A 281 -0.09 -9.63 -3.27
N ALA A 282 0.59 -10.56 -3.92
CA ALA A 282 0.84 -11.91 -3.46
C ALA A 282 2.30 -12.28 -3.72
N TYR A 283 2.76 -13.30 -3.00
CA TYR A 283 4.12 -13.80 -3.06
C TYR A 283 4.10 -15.31 -3.28
N ALA A 284 5.11 -15.80 -3.98
CA ALA A 284 5.35 -17.24 -4.11
C ALA A 284 6.85 -17.53 -4.07
N VAL A 285 7.21 -18.80 -3.85
CA VAL A 285 8.59 -19.26 -4.00
C VAL A 285 8.69 -20.11 -5.26
N SER A 286 9.57 -19.73 -6.20
CA SER A 286 9.80 -20.50 -7.42
C SER A 286 10.51 -21.82 -7.15
N THR A 287 10.47 -22.77 -8.10
CA THR A 287 11.29 -24.00 -8.02
C THR A 287 12.80 -23.74 -8.03
N ASN A 288 13.23 -22.54 -8.44
CA ASN A 288 14.62 -22.09 -8.40
C ASN A 288 14.98 -21.39 -7.07
N ASN A 289 14.08 -21.41 -6.09
CA ASN A 289 14.25 -20.77 -4.78
C ASN A 289 14.35 -19.24 -4.87
N GLU A 290 13.54 -18.63 -5.74
CA GLU A 290 13.38 -17.18 -5.85
C GLU A 290 12.06 -16.74 -5.24
N LEU A 291 12.04 -15.57 -4.62
CA LEU A 291 10.82 -14.90 -4.17
C LEU A 291 10.18 -14.23 -5.38
N LEU A 292 8.96 -14.65 -5.71
CA LEU A 292 8.12 -14.10 -6.77
C LEU A 292 7.13 -13.12 -6.15
N ILE A 293 7.08 -11.90 -6.66
CA ILE A 293 6.17 -10.84 -6.22
C ILE A 293 5.21 -10.53 -7.37
N PHE A 294 3.90 -10.58 -7.15
CA PHE A 294 2.92 -10.39 -8.22
C PHE A 294 1.57 -9.88 -7.72
N ASN A 295 0.78 -9.33 -8.64
CA ASN A 295 -0.62 -9.03 -8.39
C ASN A 295 -1.48 -10.28 -8.68
N PRO A 296 -2.27 -10.79 -7.72
CA PRO A 296 -3.07 -12.01 -7.92
C PRO A 296 -4.15 -11.88 -8.99
N ALA A 297 -4.65 -10.67 -9.27
CA ALA A 297 -5.64 -10.42 -10.33
C ALA A 297 -5.03 -10.42 -11.74
N SER A 298 -3.73 -10.12 -11.85
CA SER A 298 -3.00 -10.10 -13.12
C SER A 298 -1.53 -10.51 -12.90
N PRO A 299 -1.23 -11.81 -12.73
CA PRO A 299 0.10 -12.28 -12.39
C PRO A 299 1.13 -11.97 -13.48
N ALA A 300 2.07 -11.10 -13.16
CA ALA A 300 3.30 -10.85 -13.92
C ALA A 300 4.46 -10.77 -12.91
N PRO A 301 5.03 -11.93 -12.50
CA PRO A 301 5.89 -11.97 -11.33
C PRO A 301 7.24 -11.28 -11.54
N VAL A 302 7.65 -10.49 -10.56
CA VAL A 302 9.02 -10.02 -10.41
C VAL A 302 9.76 -11.02 -9.52
N ALA A 303 10.89 -11.53 -9.97
CA ALA A 303 11.72 -12.46 -9.22
C ALA A 303 12.83 -11.75 -8.43
N LYS A 304 13.05 -12.19 -7.18
CA LYS A 304 14.18 -11.81 -6.33
C LYS A 304 14.87 -13.07 -5.83
N ALA A 305 16.19 -13.12 -5.91
CA ALA A 305 16.94 -14.24 -5.36
C ALA A 305 16.75 -14.30 -3.83
N ILE A 306 16.42 -15.48 -3.31
CA ILE A 306 16.43 -15.68 -1.86
C ILE A 306 17.88 -15.93 -1.43
N THR A 307 18.38 -15.11 -0.52
CA THR A 307 19.76 -15.18 0.00
C THR A 307 19.76 -15.31 1.52
N GLY A 308 20.88 -15.67 2.14
CA GLY A 308 20.98 -15.78 3.62
C GLY A 308 20.48 -17.10 4.23
N LEU A 309 20.10 -18.08 3.41
CA LEU A 309 19.79 -19.45 3.84
C LEU A 309 21.05 -20.23 4.22
N GLN A 310 20.89 -21.36 4.93
CA GLN A 310 22.01 -22.30 5.11
C GLN A 310 22.41 -22.93 3.76
N ALA A 311 23.63 -23.44 3.69
CA ALA A 311 24.12 -24.11 2.49
C ALA A 311 23.19 -25.30 2.12
N ASN A 312 22.83 -25.39 0.84
CA ASN A 312 21.94 -26.42 0.27
C ASN A 312 20.51 -26.42 0.84
N GLU A 313 20.06 -25.32 1.42
CA GLU A 313 18.70 -25.16 1.90
C GLU A 313 17.80 -24.49 0.87
N THR A 314 16.53 -24.91 0.83
CA THR A 314 15.47 -24.31 0.01
C THR A 314 14.28 -23.94 0.89
N ILE A 315 13.44 -23.03 0.42
CA ILE A 315 12.19 -22.68 1.09
C ILE A 315 11.06 -23.64 0.67
N LEU A 316 10.28 -24.06 1.67
CA LEU A 316 9.17 -25.02 1.55
C LEU A 316 7.78 -24.38 1.78
N GLY A 317 7.73 -23.16 2.30
CA GLY A 317 6.49 -22.46 2.61
C GLY A 317 6.79 -21.03 3.04
N ILE A 318 5.85 -20.12 2.82
CA ILE A 318 5.96 -18.71 3.21
C ILE A 318 4.60 -18.22 3.69
N ASP A 319 4.60 -17.31 4.65
CA ASP A 319 3.39 -16.62 5.09
C ASP A 319 3.75 -15.30 5.81
N PHE A 320 2.85 -14.32 5.77
CA PHE A 320 2.98 -13.08 6.52
C PHE A 320 2.47 -13.23 7.96
N ARG A 321 3.24 -12.74 8.91
CA ARG A 321 2.80 -12.62 10.29
C ARG A 321 1.86 -11.41 10.45
N PRO A 322 0.57 -11.58 10.80
CA PRO A 322 -0.35 -10.45 10.93
C PRO A 322 0.08 -9.43 11.98
N ALA A 323 0.73 -9.91 13.05
CA ALA A 323 1.16 -9.10 14.19
C ALA A 323 2.26 -8.09 13.88
N ASN A 324 2.98 -8.17 12.75
CA ASN A 324 3.98 -7.17 12.38
C ASN A 324 4.15 -6.95 10.87
N GLY A 325 3.48 -7.73 10.03
CA GLY A 325 3.60 -7.64 8.58
C GLY A 325 4.93 -8.15 8.02
N GLN A 326 5.70 -8.92 8.80
CA GLN A 326 6.93 -9.55 8.34
C GLN A 326 6.59 -10.84 7.57
N LEU A 327 7.25 -11.05 6.43
CA LEU A 327 7.20 -12.33 5.71
C LEU A 327 8.11 -13.35 6.40
N TYR A 328 7.58 -14.54 6.69
CA TYR A 328 8.33 -15.68 7.22
C TYR A 328 8.41 -16.80 6.20
N ALA A 329 9.40 -17.66 6.36
CA ALA A 329 9.63 -18.81 5.49
C ALA A 329 10.07 -20.07 6.26
N LEU A 330 9.59 -21.22 5.81
CA LEU A 330 9.97 -22.54 6.27
C LEU A 330 11.15 -23.07 5.44
N GLY A 331 12.30 -23.28 6.07
CA GLY A 331 13.49 -23.85 5.43
C GLY A 331 13.48 -25.38 5.41
N SER A 332 14.02 -25.98 4.35
CA SER A 332 14.09 -27.43 4.16
C SER A 332 14.99 -28.17 5.15
N THR A 333 15.81 -27.44 5.92
CA THR A 333 16.62 -28.02 7.00
C THR A 333 15.97 -27.87 8.37
N SER A 334 14.63 -27.72 8.40
CA SER A 334 13.83 -27.52 9.63
C SER A 334 14.25 -26.25 10.36
N ARG A 335 14.20 -25.11 9.67
CA ARG A 335 14.51 -23.79 10.22
C ARG A 335 13.42 -22.80 9.87
N LEU A 336 13.26 -21.79 10.72
CA LEU A 336 12.38 -20.66 10.47
C LEU A 336 13.22 -19.45 10.08
N TYR A 337 12.78 -18.76 9.03
CA TYR A 337 13.38 -17.54 8.53
C TYR A 337 12.37 -16.40 8.56
N THR A 338 12.83 -15.17 8.78
CA THR A 338 12.19 -13.99 8.20
C THR A 338 12.77 -13.75 6.82
N VAL A 339 11.98 -13.18 5.92
CA VAL A 339 12.40 -12.79 4.56
C VAL A 339 12.02 -11.34 4.35
N ASN A 340 12.96 -10.52 3.88
CA ASN A 340 12.62 -9.16 3.44
C ASN A 340 11.86 -9.23 2.11
N ALA A 341 10.61 -8.75 2.11
CA ALA A 341 9.72 -8.87 0.96
C ALA A 341 10.18 -8.08 -0.29
N SER A 342 11.05 -7.07 -0.14
CA SER A 342 11.58 -6.29 -1.26
C SER A 342 12.87 -6.85 -1.86
N SER A 343 13.74 -7.43 -1.03
CA SER A 343 15.10 -7.85 -1.42
C SER A 343 15.30 -9.36 -1.51
N GLY A 344 14.45 -10.17 -0.86
CA GLY A 344 14.62 -11.62 -0.77
C GLY A 344 15.68 -12.07 0.25
N VAL A 345 16.28 -11.16 1.02
CA VAL A 345 17.25 -11.52 2.07
C VAL A 345 16.51 -12.25 3.20
N ALA A 346 16.89 -13.49 3.46
CA ALA A 346 16.40 -14.31 4.55
C ALA A 346 17.33 -14.21 5.77
N THR A 347 16.75 -14.18 6.97
CA THR A 347 17.47 -14.19 8.24
C THR A 347 16.89 -15.28 9.14
N ALA A 348 17.73 -16.17 9.66
CA ALA A 348 17.28 -17.23 10.56
C ALA A 348 16.75 -16.62 11.87
N VAL A 349 15.57 -17.07 12.30
CA VAL A 349 14.93 -16.61 13.55
C VAL A 349 15.56 -17.27 14.78
N GLY A 350 15.90 -18.56 14.66
CA GLY A 350 16.57 -19.35 15.69
C GLY A 350 17.99 -19.74 15.29
N ALA A 351 18.86 -19.98 16.28
CA ALA A 351 20.25 -20.37 16.04
C ALA A 351 20.37 -21.82 15.52
N THR A 352 19.50 -22.72 15.97
CA THR A 352 19.53 -24.16 15.64
C THR A 352 18.31 -24.57 14.81
N PRO A 353 18.37 -25.72 14.12
CA PRO A 353 17.17 -26.33 13.56
C PRO A 353 16.14 -26.66 14.63
N PHE A 354 14.92 -26.93 14.19
CA PHE A 354 13.84 -27.42 15.03
C PHE A 354 14.25 -28.68 15.80
N SER A 355 13.79 -28.80 17.04
CA SER A 355 13.99 -30.00 17.85
C SER A 355 13.28 -31.23 17.27
N THR A 356 12.18 -31.02 16.56
CA THR A 356 11.46 -32.03 15.77
C THR A 356 11.67 -31.71 14.30
N ALA A 357 12.30 -32.62 13.56
CA ALA A 357 12.55 -32.44 12.13
C ALA A 357 11.24 -32.47 11.33
N LEU A 358 11.22 -31.75 10.22
CA LEU A 358 10.15 -31.84 9.23
C LEU A 358 10.08 -33.25 8.66
N SER A 359 8.86 -33.78 8.55
CA SER A 359 8.58 -35.08 7.95
C SER A 359 7.65 -34.92 6.76
N GLY A 360 8.04 -35.45 5.60
CA GLY A 360 7.29 -35.37 4.36
C GLY A 360 7.98 -34.55 3.28
N THR A 361 7.24 -34.28 2.20
CA THR A 361 7.72 -33.63 0.99
C THR A 361 6.84 -32.46 0.55
N SER A 362 5.68 -32.28 1.19
CA SER A 362 4.74 -31.18 0.94
C SER A 362 4.20 -30.69 2.28
N PHE A 363 4.09 -29.38 2.41
CA PHE A 363 3.84 -28.72 3.70
C PHE A 363 2.80 -27.60 3.54
N GLY A 364 1.89 -27.51 4.52
CA GLY A 364 1.17 -26.28 4.81
C GLY A 364 1.94 -25.48 5.86
N PHE A 365 1.98 -24.16 5.71
CA PHE A 365 2.71 -23.24 6.59
C PHE A 365 1.93 -21.94 6.70
N ASP A 366 1.38 -21.63 7.88
CA ASP A 366 0.49 -20.48 8.03
C ASP A 366 0.42 -19.94 9.46
N PHE A 367 0.23 -18.63 9.62
CA PHE A 367 0.08 -17.97 10.91
C PHE A 367 -1.35 -18.08 11.42
N ASN A 368 -1.49 -18.53 12.66
CA ASN A 368 -2.72 -18.34 13.40
C ASN A 368 -2.81 -16.87 13.89
N PRO A 369 -3.76 -16.07 13.38
CA PRO A 369 -3.85 -14.64 13.70
C PRO A 369 -4.31 -14.35 15.14
N THR A 370 -4.86 -15.35 15.85
CA THR A 370 -5.41 -15.17 17.20
C THR A 370 -4.39 -15.45 18.31
N VAL A 371 -3.51 -16.45 18.11
CA VAL A 371 -2.52 -16.86 19.12
C VAL A 371 -1.07 -16.56 18.72
N ASP A 372 -0.86 -16.01 17.52
CA ASP A 372 0.45 -15.61 17.00
C ASP A 372 1.45 -16.78 17.04
N ARG A 373 1.04 -17.89 16.45
CA ARG A 373 1.84 -19.11 16.26
C ARG A 373 1.73 -19.57 14.83
N ILE A 374 2.78 -20.24 14.36
CA ILE A 374 2.80 -20.80 13.01
C ILE A 374 2.37 -22.26 13.08
N ARG A 375 1.42 -22.64 12.23
CA ARG A 375 1.05 -24.03 11.99
C ARG A 375 1.91 -24.58 10.85
N VAL A 376 2.49 -25.75 11.07
CA VAL A 376 3.11 -26.54 9.99
C VAL A 376 2.46 -27.91 9.94
N VAL A 377 1.90 -28.24 8.79
CA VAL A 377 1.32 -29.57 8.51
C VAL A 377 2.01 -30.19 7.32
N SER A 378 1.97 -31.52 7.19
CA SER A 378 2.60 -32.19 6.04
C SER A 378 1.78 -33.35 5.49
N ASN A 379 2.18 -33.81 4.30
CA ASN A 379 1.59 -34.95 3.62
C ASN A 379 1.82 -36.30 4.33
N THR A 380 2.61 -36.34 5.40
CA THR A 380 2.78 -37.53 6.25
C THR A 380 1.95 -37.47 7.53
N GLY A 381 1.09 -36.45 7.67
CA GLY A 381 0.24 -36.25 8.84
C GLY A 381 0.94 -35.54 10.00
N GLN A 382 2.15 -35.00 9.80
CA GLN A 382 2.82 -34.18 10.81
C GLN A 382 2.01 -32.91 11.08
N ASN A 383 1.99 -32.48 12.35
CA ASN A 383 1.29 -31.30 12.81
C ASN A 383 2.10 -30.58 13.90
N LEU A 384 2.75 -29.47 13.58
CA LEU A 384 3.63 -28.71 14.48
C LEU A 384 3.08 -27.31 14.73
N ARG A 385 3.37 -26.78 15.93
CA ARG A 385 3.27 -25.34 16.24
C ARG A 385 4.64 -24.75 16.49
N LEU A 386 4.98 -23.69 15.75
CA LEU A 386 6.24 -22.96 15.92
C LEU A 386 6.03 -21.61 16.60
N ASN A 387 7.06 -21.15 17.33
CA ASN A 387 7.12 -19.81 17.88
C ASN A 387 7.83 -18.87 16.89
N PRO A 388 7.15 -17.83 16.37
CA PRO A 388 7.74 -16.91 15.41
C PRO A 388 8.81 -15.97 15.99
N ASN A 389 8.94 -15.91 17.32
CA ASN A 389 9.90 -15.01 17.98
C ASN A 389 11.29 -15.63 18.16
N ASP A 390 11.39 -16.96 18.28
CA ASP A 390 12.65 -17.67 18.54
C ASP A 390 12.90 -18.87 17.61
N GLY A 391 11.94 -19.19 16.73
CA GLY A 391 12.06 -20.28 15.76
C GLY A 391 11.95 -21.69 16.36
N THR A 392 11.49 -21.83 17.61
CA THR A 392 11.36 -23.13 18.28
C THR A 392 10.04 -23.84 17.96
N VAL A 393 10.04 -25.18 18.08
CA VAL A 393 8.81 -25.98 18.09
C VAL A 393 8.20 -25.89 19.48
N VAL A 394 7.05 -25.23 19.60
CA VAL A 394 6.31 -25.08 20.86
C VAL A 394 5.57 -26.36 21.19
N ALA A 395 5.03 -27.04 20.18
CA ALA A 395 4.31 -28.29 20.35
C ALA A 395 4.42 -29.16 19.10
N VAL A 396 4.50 -30.47 19.34
CA VAL A 396 4.14 -31.50 18.37
C VAL A 396 2.70 -31.89 18.70
N ASP A 397 1.76 -31.45 17.87
CA ASP A 397 0.33 -31.63 18.09
C ASP A 397 -0.14 -33.02 17.62
N GLY A 398 -1.42 -33.32 17.84
CA GLY A 398 -2.06 -34.53 17.33
C GLY A 398 -1.86 -34.67 15.82
N ALA A 399 -1.46 -35.86 15.38
CA ALA A 399 -1.26 -36.16 13.97
C ALA A 399 -2.57 -36.00 13.19
N LEU A 400 -2.46 -35.59 11.92
CA LEU A 400 -3.63 -35.38 11.08
C LEU A 400 -4.44 -36.67 10.96
N THR A 401 -5.74 -36.57 11.24
CA THR A 401 -6.66 -37.71 11.29
C THR A 401 -7.83 -37.45 10.35
N PRO A 402 -8.13 -38.36 9.40
CA PRO A 402 -7.59 -39.72 9.27
C PRO A 402 -6.14 -39.80 8.79
N ALA A 403 -5.36 -40.77 9.30
CA ALA A 403 -3.90 -40.89 9.10
C ALA A 403 -3.42 -41.06 7.64
N SER A 404 -4.33 -41.27 6.68
CA SER A 404 -4.05 -41.31 5.24
C SER A 404 -4.23 -39.95 4.56
N SER A 405 -4.47 -38.88 5.30
CA SER A 405 -4.61 -37.53 4.75
C SER A 405 -3.26 -36.99 4.25
N SER A 406 -3.15 -36.83 2.94
CA SER A 406 -2.02 -36.17 2.27
C SER A 406 -2.27 -34.67 2.17
N ILE A 407 -2.14 -33.96 3.30
CA ILE A 407 -2.31 -32.50 3.34
C ILE A 407 -1.09 -31.80 2.73
N SER A 408 -1.36 -30.80 1.90
CA SER A 408 -0.35 -30.09 1.10
C SER A 408 -0.44 -28.57 1.20
N GLY A 409 -1.39 -28.05 1.99
CA GLY A 409 -1.60 -26.63 2.19
C GLY A 409 -2.51 -26.42 3.39
N ALA A 410 -2.30 -25.33 4.12
CA ALA A 410 -3.06 -24.95 5.30
C ALA A 410 -3.16 -23.43 5.33
N ALA A 411 -4.31 -22.89 5.72
CA ALA A 411 -4.50 -21.44 5.85
C ALA A 411 -5.58 -21.09 6.89
N TYR A 412 -5.35 -20.02 7.65
CA TYR A 412 -6.27 -19.48 8.65
C TYR A 412 -7.09 -18.32 8.10
N THR A 413 -8.39 -18.31 8.42
CA THR A 413 -9.24 -17.13 8.16
C THR A 413 -8.91 -15.96 9.09
N ASN A 414 -9.36 -14.75 8.73
CA ASN A 414 -9.19 -13.52 9.48
C ASN A 414 -7.71 -13.21 9.70
N ASN A 415 -6.89 -13.31 8.65
CA ASN A 415 -5.43 -13.17 8.71
C ASN A 415 -5.01 -11.69 8.89
N PHE A 416 -5.49 -11.07 9.97
CA PHE A 416 -5.23 -9.69 10.37
C PHE A 416 -4.96 -9.60 11.87
N ALA A 417 -4.16 -8.62 12.29
CA ALA A 417 -3.83 -8.44 13.71
C ALA A 417 -5.08 -8.11 14.54
N GLY A 418 -5.22 -8.77 15.70
CA GLY A 418 -6.35 -8.56 16.60
C GLY A 418 -7.62 -9.32 16.19
N ALA A 419 -7.52 -10.29 15.30
CA ALA A 419 -8.61 -11.22 15.02
C ALA A 419 -9.09 -11.89 16.31
N ALA A 420 -10.40 -11.86 16.55
CA ALA A 420 -11.01 -12.50 17.72
C ALA A 420 -11.27 -14.00 17.52
N THR A 421 -11.41 -14.42 16.26
CA THR A 421 -11.69 -15.80 15.87
C THR A 421 -10.93 -16.13 14.59
N THR A 422 -10.64 -17.42 14.40
CA THR A 422 -10.04 -17.93 13.17
C THR A 422 -10.44 -19.39 12.98
N VAL A 423 -10.40 -19.85 11.73
CA VAL A 423 -10.70 -21.21 11.31
C VAL A 423 -9.55 -21.69 10.42
N LEU A 424 -9.00 -22.87 10.72
CA LEU A 424 -7.96 -23.51 9.91
C LEU A 424 -8.59 -24.37 8.82
N TYR A 425 -8.19 -24.11 7.58
CA TYR A 425 -8.55 -24.93 6.42
C TYR A 425 -7.32 -25.62 5.85
N ASP A 426 -7.51 -26.86 5.39
CA ASP A 426 -6.46 -27.67 4.78
C ASP A 426 -6.85 -28.16 3.38
N ILE A 427 -5.86 -28.25 2.51
CA ILE A 427 -5.98 -28.83 1.17
C ILE A 427 -5.38 -30.22 1.16
N ASN A 428 -6.18 -31.20 0.75
CA ASN A 428 -5.70 -32.53 0.37
C ASN A 428 -5.62 -32.61 -1.16
N ALA A 429 -4.42 -32.41 -1.71
CA ALA A 429 -4.22 -32.45 -3.16
C ALA A 429 -4.46 -33.85 -3.76
N GLN A 430 -4.18 -34.92 -3.00
CA GLN A 430 -4.32 -36.29 -3.50
C GLN A 430 -5.78 -36.67 -3.73
N THR A 431 -6.68 -36.24 -2.83
CA THR A 431 -8.12 -36.55 -2.93
C THR A 431 -8.94 -35.42 -3.53
N GLY A 432 -8.33 -34.25 -3.79
CA GLY A 432 -9.02 -33.07 -4.32
C GLY A 432 -10.10 -32.56 -3.38
N LYS A 433 -9.78 -32.41 -2.09
CA LYS A 433 -10.72 -32.01 -1.03
C LYS A 433 -10.22 -30.85 -0.19
N LEU A 434 -11.17 -30.03 0.26
CA LEU A 434 -11.00 -29.03 1.31
C LEU A 434 -11.48 -29.61 2.64
N TYR A 435 -10.67 -29.42 3.68
CA TYR A 435 -10.99 -29.79 5.06
C TYR A 435 -10.94 -28.56 5.97
N ARG A 436 -11.64 -28.65 7.10
CA ARG A 436 -11.43 -27.81 8.28
C ARG A 436 -10.70 -28.65 9.32
N GLN A 437 -9.61 -28.14 9.88
CA GLN A 437 -8.90 -28.80 10.97
C GLN A 437 -9.50 -28.36 12.30
N GLU A 438 -10.31 -29.21 12.92
CA GLU A 438 -11.12 -28.84 14.09
C GLU A 438 -11.24 -30.00 15.07
N PRO A 439 -10.66 -29.91 16.29
CA PRO A 439 -9.75 -28.85 16.74
C PRO A 439 -8.38 -28.89 16.02
N PRO A 440 -7.72 -27.74 15.76
CA PRO A 440 -6.40 -27.71 15.12
C PRO A 440 -5.33 -28.53 15.86
N ASN A 441 -5.31 -28.47 17.20
CA ASN A 441 -4.27 -29.16 17.99
C ASN A 441 -4.48 -30.68 18.07
N ASP A 442 -5.68 -31.16 17.76
CA ASP A 442 -5.99 -32.60 17.74
C ASP A 442 -5.70 -33.21 16.36
N GLY A 443 -5.47 -32.38 15.34
CA GLY A 443 -5.24 -32.83 13.96
C GLY A 443 -6.49 -33.39 13.28
N THR A 444 -7.68 -33.24 13.85
CA THR A 444 -8.92 -33.81 13.30
C THR A 444 -9.35 -33.05 12.05
N LEU A 445 -9.48 -33.75 10.92
CA LEU A 445 -9.91 -33.19 9.64
C LEU A 445 -11.41 -33.43 9.43
N VAL A 446 -12.18 -32.35 9.32
CA VAL A 446 -13.60 -32.37 8.99
C VAL A 446 -13.77 -31.96 7.53
N GLU A 447 -14.29 -32.86 6.71
CA GLU A 447 -14.48 -32.59 5.27
C GLU A 447 -15.45 -31.43 5.06
N VAL A 448 -15.05 -30.47 4.20
CA VAL A 448 -15.91 -29.37 3.76
C VAL A 448 -16.54 -29.73 2.41
N GLY A 449 -15.73 -30.17 1.45
CA GLY A 449 -16.21 -30.59 0.14
C GLY A 449 -15.10 -30.78 -0.89
N SER A 450 -15.49 -31.16 -2.10
CA SER A 450 -14.56 -31.40 -3.21
C SER A 450 -14.11 -30.10 -3.87
N LEU A 451 -12.83 -30.08 -4.26
CA LEU A 451 -12.26 -29.04 -5.12
C LEU A 451 -12.75 -29.15 -6.57
N ASN A 452 -13.34 -30.29 -6.97
CA ASN A 452 -13.83 -30.57 -8.33
C ASN A 452 -12.75 -30.47 -9.43
N ILE A 453 -11.49 -30.67 -9.06
CA ILE A 453 -10.34 -30.73 -9.97
C ILE A 453 -9.38 -31.84 -9.55
N ASN A 454 -8.64 -32.39 -10.51
CA ASN A 454 -7.55 -33.32 -10.25
C ASN A 454 -6.24 -32.53 -10.17
N ILE A 455 -5.62 -32.49 -8.99
CA ILE A 455 -4.41 -31.69 -8.75
C ILE A 455 -3.18 -32.56 -8.99
N ASP A 456 -2.32 -32.14 -9.91
CA ASP A 456 -1.03 -32.79 -10.16
C ASP A 456 0.00 -32.36 -9.08
N ALA A 457 -0.06 -31.08 -8.68
CA ALA A 457 0.74 -30.50 -7.61
C ALA A 457 -0.01 -29.34 -6.94
N ALA A 458 -0.02 -29.32 -5.60
CA ALA A 458 -0.49 -28.18 -4.81
C ALA A 458 0.70 -27.37 -4.32
N ASN A 459 0.74 -26.11 -4.73
CA ASN A 459 1.93 -25.27 -4.62
C ASN A 459 1.72 -24.07 -3.69
N GLY A 460 0.76 -24.21 -2.78
CA GLY A 460 0.42 -23.24 -1.73
C GLY A 460 -1.05 -22.84 -1.74
N PHE A 461 -1.53 -22.40 -0.58
CA PHE A 461 -2.90 -22.04 -0.26
C PHE A 461 -2.84 -20.97 0.83
N ASP A 462 -3.59 -19.89 0.66
CA ASP A 462 -3.66 -18.81 1.65
C ASP A 462 -5.04 -18.13 1.60
N ILE A 463 -5.43 -17.50 2.70
CA ILE A 463 -6.70 -16.81 2.89
C ILE A 463 -6.44 -15.33 3.20
N GLY A 464 -6.99 -14.45 2.35
CA GLY A 464 -6.86 -13.00 2.50
C GLY A 464 -7.37 -12.51 3.84
N GLY A 465 -6.76 -11.44 4.36
CA GLY A 465 -6.92 -10.95 5.73
C GLY A 465 -8.37 -10.73 6.15
N ALA A 466 -8.89 -9.52 5.91
CA ALA A 466 -10.28 -9.19 6.29
C ALA A 466 -11.30 -9.67 5.24
N SER A 467 -10.91 -9.87 3.99
CA SER A 467 -11.83 -10.33 2.95
C SER A 467 -12.19 -11.81 3.09
N ASN A 468 -11.33 -12.60 3.75
CA ASN A 468 -11.41 -14.06 3.78
C ASN A 468 -11.48 -14.71 2.39
N THR A 469 -10.98 -14.01 1.36
CA THR A 469 -10.92 -14.57 0.01
C THR A 469 -9.78 -15.56 -0.05
N ALA A 470 -10.10 -16.82 -0.28
CA ALA A 470 -9.12 -17.90 -0.30
C ALA A 470 -8.57 -18.12 -1.71
N TYR A 471 -7.25 -18.24 -1.83
CA TYR A 471 -6.55 -18.49 -3.07
C TYR A 471 -5.60 -19.66 -2.94
N ALA A 472 -5.44 -20.42 -4.03
CA ALA A 472 -4.45 -21.49 -4.12
C ALA A 472 -3.76 -21.50 -5.47
N LEU A 473 -2.49 -21.92 -5.50
CA LEU A 473 -1.80 -22.24 -6.74
C LEU A 473 -1.84 -23.76 -6.96
N PHE A 474 -2.58 -24.19 -7.98
CA PHE A 474 -2.67 -25.59 -8.36
C PHE A 474 -2.15 -25.82 -9.77
N THR A 475 -1.41 -26.92 -9.95
CA THR A 475 -1.09 -27.46 -11.27
C THR A 475 -2.13 -28.51 -11.64
N VAL A 476 -2.81 -28.30 -12.76
CA VAL A 476 -3.84 -29.20 -13.29
C VAL A 476 -3.55 -29.45 -14.77
N SER A 477 -3.38 -30.71 -15.15
CA SER A 477 -2.99 -31.10 -16.51
C SER A 477 -1.72 -30.39 -16.99
N GLY A 478 -0.73 -30.27 -16.09
CA GLY A 478 0.55 -29.61 -16.36
C GLY A 478 0.52 -28.08 -16.42
N VAL A 479 -0.61 -27.43 -16.16
CA VAL A 479 -0.73 -25.96 -16.15
C VAL A 479 -1.00 -25.45 -14.73
N THR A 480 -0.11 -24.58 -14.24
CA THR A 480 -0.31 -23.90 -12.96
C THR A 480 -1.22 -22.69 -13.13
N ARG A 481 -2.23 -22.57 -12.29
CA ARG A 481 -3.13 -21.39 -12.23
C ARG A 481 -3.36 -20.96 -10.79
N LEU A 482 -3.70 -19.70 -10.62
CA LEU A 482 -4.28 -19.21 -9.37
C LEU A 482 -5.77 -19.56 -9.37
N TYR A 483 -6.25 -20.19 -8.30
CA TYR A 483 -7.64 -20.58 -8.10
C TYR A 483 -8.22 -19.82 -6.92
N ALA A 484 -9.44 -19.31 -7.06
CA ALA A 484 -10.25 -18.91 -5.91
C ALA A 484 -10.89 -20.16 -5.30
N VAL A 485 -10.84 -20.32 -3.98
CA VAL A 485 -11.38 -21.48 -3.26
C VAL A 485 -12.59 -21.04 -2.45
N ASN A 486 -13.73 -21.70 -2.64
CA ASN A 486 -14.91 -21.44 -1.82
C ASN A 486 -14.81 -22.20 -0.49
N LEU A 487 -14.58 -21.47 0.61
CA LEU A 487 -14.38 -22.08 1.94
C LEU A 487 -15.62 -22.79 2.53
N GLN A 488 -16.81 -22.58 1.95
CA GLN A 488 -18.04 -23.24 2.41
C GLN A 488 -18.32 -24.56 1.70
N THR A 489 -17.87 -24.71 0.45
CA THR A 489 -18.23 -25.83 -0.42
C THR A 489 -17.02 -26.63 -0.91
N GLY A 490 -15.81 -26.08 -0.78
CA GLY A 490 -14.59 -26.62 -1.39
C GLY A 490 -14.43 -26.30 -2.87
N ALA A 491 -15.48 -25.90 -3.58
CA ALA A 491 -15.40 -25.68 -5.03
C ALA A 491 -14.37 -24.59 -5.40
N VAL A 492 -13.62 -24.82 -6.48
CA VAL A 492 -12.62 -23.86 -6.97
C VAL A 492 -13.06 -23.20 -8.27
N THR A 493 -12.66 -21.95 -8.47
CA THR A 493 -12.80 -21.23 -9.74
C THR A 493 -11.43 -20.93 -10.29
N ALA A 494 -11.16 -21.36 -11.53
CA ALA A 494 -9.89 -21.09 -12.20
C ALA A 494 -9.74 -19.60 -12.51
N GLY A 495 -8.63 -19.04 -12.08
CA GLY A 495 -8.19 -17.69 -12.42
C GLY A 495 -7.06 -17.68 -13.44
N PRO A 496 -6.18 -16.66 -13.42
CA PRO A 496 -5.12 -16.50 -14.39
C PRO A 496 -4.07 -17.63 -14.33
N THR A 497 -3.42 -17.87 -15.47
CA THR A 497 -2.30 -18.82 -15.56
C THR A 497 -1.07 -18.24 -14.88
N PHE A 498 -0.31 -19.09 -14.19
CA PHE A 498 0.94 -18.74 -13.53
C PHE A 498 2.06 -19.58 -14.15
N ALA A 499 2.90 -18.97 -14.98
CA ALA A 499 3.81 -19.71 -15.86
C ALA A 499 4.96 -20.43 -15.13
N GLN A 500 5.30 -20.01 -13.91
CA GLN A 500 6.43 -20.56 -13.15
C GLN A 500 5.98 -21.68 -12.20
N GLY A 501 6.81 -22.70 -12.04
CA GLY A 501 6.63 -23.69 -10.97
C GLY A 501 6.89 -23.05 -9.61
N VAL A 502 6.09 -23.38 -8.60
CA VAL A 502 6.14 -22.78 -7.25
C VAL A 502 6.09 -23.84 -6.15
N ARG A 503 6.56 -23.48 -4.94
CA ARG A 503 6.63 -24.36 -3.74
C ARG A 503 5.99 -23.76 -2.49
N GLY A 504 5.65 -22.48 -2.52
CA GLY A 504 5.00 -21.77 -1.41
C GLY A 504 4.29 -20.54 -1.96
N PHE A 505 3.28 -20.06 -1.25
CA PHE A 505 2.40 -18.97 -1.68
C PHE A 505 1.81 -18.28 -0.45
N THR A 506 1.69 -16.95 -0.50
CA THR A 506 0.98 -16.15 0.48
C THR A 506 0.44 -14.86 -0.15
N LEU A 507 -0.63 -14.32 0.41
CA LEU A 507 -1.29 -13.07 0.05
C LEU A 507 -0.77 -11.93 0.94
N GLY A 508 -0.80 -10.70 0.43
CA GLY A 508 -0.69 -9.52 1.28
C GLY A 508 -1.82 -9.47 2.31
N LEU A 509 -1.52 -8.97 3.52
CA LEU A 509 -2.42 -8.99 4.68
C LEU A 509 -3.70 -8.13 4.55
N ASN A 510 -3.84 -7.31 3.50
CA ASN A 510 -5.05 -6.51 3.25
C ASN A 510 -5.84 -6.95 2.01
N LEU A 511 -5.59 -8.15 1.49
CA LEU A 511 -6.39 -8.74 0.40
C LEU A 511 -7.67 -9.42 0.86
#